data_AF-A0A382G1C1-F1
#
_entry.id   AF-A0A382G1C1-F1
#
_cell.length_a   1.000
_cell.length_b   1.000
_cell.length_c   1.000
_cell.angle_alpha   90.00
_cell.angle_beta   90.00
_cell.angle_gamma   90.00
#
_symmetry.space_group_name_H-M   'P 1'
#
loop_
_entity.id
_entity.type
_entity.pdbx_description
1 polymer ?
#
loop_
_entity_poly.entity_id
_entity_poly.type
_entity_poly.pdbx_seq_one_letter_code
_entity_poly.pdbx_strand_id
1 'polypeptide(L)'
;FAEYGLIPPFSSDWEIADWTPNHFILHDIPPDATVTFTAWMQLPRNQELNRTAEITVEMRSTLEPNIIFTNRTEYEILAEYWPQENIEEESEWDEFVESIQSFWNDWNQILISIIVTMVGAVVLHRAVVYRQRRDAQWDEMIASRHQEPEKVGDWMGKFSEKNVEMPEVSPSPEMDAAAFQLAFEMRSKSKEERSAPSDDVMEAAHTVFEHHDERADYEAIESLTDDLLDVSEPHEANEALLPTETYPSRTIRHPRKESAKSKSKSRDDDIDLDL
;
A
#
# COMPACT_ATOMS: atom_id res chain seq x y z
N PHE A 1 2.23 35.63 -35.10
CA PHE A 1 2.69 36.37 -36.29
C PHE A 1 2.77 35.37 -37.43
N ALA A 2 2.25 35.71 -38.62
CA ALA A 2 2.32 34.84 -39.78
C ALA A 2 3.67 35.07 -40.48
N GLU A 3 4.39 34.00 -40.79
CA GLU A 3 5.62 34.08 -41.58
C GLU A 3 5.26 34.24 -43.06
N TYR A 4 5.99 35.09 -43.77
CA TYR A 4 5.80 35.32 -45.20
C TYR A 4 7.13 35.68 -45.85
N GLY A 5 7.21 35.52 -47.17
CA GLY A 5 8.40 35.87 -47.93
C GLY A 5 8.21 35.75 -49.43
N LEU A 6 9.25 36.15 -50.15
CA LEU A 6 9.34 36.02 -51.60
C LEU A 6 10.41 34.98 -51.95
N ILE A 7 10.16 34.23 -53.02
CA ILE A 7 11.14 33.36 -53.67
C ILE A 7 11.55 34.09 -54.94
N PRO A 8 12.75 34.69 -54.94
CA PRO A 8 13.16 35.54 -56.03
C PRO A 8 13.68 34.67 -57.20
N PRO A 9 13.61 35.16 -58.46
CA PRO A 9 14.08 34.41 -59.61
C PRO A 9 15.61 34.27 -59.61
N PHE A 10 16.15 33.28 -60.31
CA PHE A 10 17.58 32.95 -60.31
C PHE A 10 18.53 34.11 -60.65
N SER A 11 18.06 35.16 -61.33
CA SER A 11 18.84 36.31 -61.80
C SER A 11 18.69 37.57 -60.95
N SER A 12 18.20 37.46 -59.71
CA SER A 12 17.91 38.61 -58.85
C SER A 12 18.98 38.82 -57.77
N ASP A 13 19.17 40.09 -57.40
CA ASP A 13 19.99 40.48 -56.26
C ASP A 13 19.08 40.61 -55.03
N TRP A 14 19.44 39.90 -53.95
CA TRP A 14 18.72 39.90 -52.68
C TRP A 14 19.70 39.90 -51.50
N GLU A 15 19.26 40.44 -50.36
CA GLU A 15 20.10 40.55 -49.16
C GLU A 15 20.27 39.17 -48.49
N ILE A 16 21.48 38.60 -48.60
CA ILE A 16 21.85 37.24 -48.13
C ILE A 16 21.65 37.05 -46.61
N ALA A 17 21.45 38.12 -45.84
CA ALA A 17 21.28 38.07 -44.40
C ALA A 17 19.98 37.38 -43.96
N ASP A 18 18.92 37.44 -44.78
CA ASP A 18 17.62 36.86 -44.48
C ASP A 18 17.36 35.66 -45.40
N TRP A 19 17.22 34.47 -44.82
CA TRP A 19 16.88 33.23 -45.54
C TRP A 19 15.52 33.31 -46.27
N THR A 20 14.72 34.34 -45.97
CA THR A 20 13.38 34.60 -46.53
C THR A 20 13.26 36.08 -46.93
N PRO A 21 13.70 36.47 -48.14
CA PRO A 21 13.71 37.87 -48.54
C PRO A 21 12.28 38.41 -48.69
N ASN A 22 12.00 39.55 -48.06
CA ASN A 22 10.72 40.27 -48.20
C ASN A 22 10.71 41.23 -49.39
N HIS A 23 11.86 41.44 -50.02
CA HIS A 23 12.03 42.25 -51.23
C HIS A 23 13.23 41.72 -52.04
N PHE A 24 13.23 41.95 -53.36
CA PHE A 24 14.37 41.66 -54.24
C PHE A 24 14.40 42.65 -55.40
N ILE A 25 15.57 42.81 -56.03
CA ILE A 25 15.74 43.68 -57.18
C ILE A 25 16.18 42.82 -58.37
N LEU A 26 15.58 43.07 -59.53
CA LEU A 26 15.95 42.42 -60.78
C LEU A 26 16.44 43.48 -61.77
N HIS A 27 17.65 43.29 -62.28
CA HIS A 27 18.27 44.15 -63.29
C HIS A 27 18.14 43.54 -64.69
N ASP A 28 18.30 44.38 -65.71
CA ASP A 28 18.47 43.99 -67.12
C ASP A 28 17.39 43.06 -67.69
N ILE A 29 16.12 43.32 -67.39
CA ILE A 29 14.98 42.58 -67.98
C ILE A 29 14.87 42.97 -69.47
N PRO A 30 15.04 42.01 -70.41
CA PRO A 30 14.89 42.29 -71.84
C PRO A 30 13.47 42.75 -72.20
N PRO A 31 13.29 43.54 -73.27
CA PRO A 31 11.97 43.80 -73.82
C PRO A 31 11.26 42.48 -74.15
N ASP A 32 9.97 42.39 -73.83
CA ASP A 32 9.12 41.21 -74.04
C ASP A 32 9.50 39.95 -73.24
N ALA A 33 10.38 40.07 -72.24
CA ALA A 33 10.66 38.97 -71.32
C ALA A 33 9.58 38.85 -70.22
N THR A 34 9.19 37.60 -69.93
CA THR A 34 8.28 37.27 -68.83
C THR A 34 9.08 36.93 -67.58
N VAL A 35 8.84 37.65 -66.49
CA VAL A 35 9.43 37.35 -65.18
C VAL A 35 8.37 36.69 -64.30
N THR A 36 8.74 35.56 -63.71
CA THR A 36 7.91 34.84 -62.74
C THR A 36 8.64 34.74 -61.41
N PHE A 37 7.95 35.07 -60.34
CA PHE A 37 8.41 34.88 -58.98
C PHE A 37 7.25 34.36 -58.13
N THR A 38 7.55 33.87 -56.94
CA THR A 38 6.56 33.27 -56.05
C THR A 38 6.56 33.97 -54.72
N ALA A 39 5.38 34.35 -54.23
CA ALA A 39 5.18 34.80 -52.87
C ALA A 39 4.54 33.67 -52.06
N TRP A 40 4.93 33.53 -50.80
CA TRP A 40 4.34 32.55 -49.89
C TRP A 40 4.05 33.20 -48.54
N MET A 41 3.04 32.66 -47.86
CA MET A 41 2.65 33.05 -46.51
C MET A 41 2.23 31.79 -45.77
N GLN A 42 2.77 31.60 -44.57
CA GLN A 42 2.33 30.56 -43.67
C GLN A 42 1.04 31.00 -42.99
N LEU A 43 -0.06 30.34 -43.36
CA LEU A 43 -1.35 30.56 -42.72
C LEU A 43 -1.30 30.06 -41.27
N PRO A 44 -1.80 30.84 -40.30
CA PRO A 44 -1.90 30.39 -38.92
C PRO A 44 -2.87 29.21 -38.83
N ARG A 45 -2.47 28.18 -38.07
CA ARG A 45 -3.30 26.99 -37.80
C ARG A 45 -4.15 27.22 -36.55
N ASN A 46 -5.14 26.36 -36.31
CA ASN A 46 -5.96 26.35 -35.09
C ASN A 46 -6.67 27.70 -34.83
N GLN A 47 -7.30 28.26 -35.87
CA GLN A 47 -8.05 29.50 -35.72
C GLN A 47 -9.46 29.21 -35.17
N GLU A 48 -9.84 29.90 -34.09
CA GLU A 48 -11.17 29.79 -33.48
C GLU A 48 -12.27 30.50 -34.30
N LEU A 49 -11.88 31.43 -35.18
CA LEU A 49 -12.76 32.29 -35.95
C LEU A 49 -12.35 32.30 -37.41
N ASN A 50 -13.33 32.38 -38.30
CA ASN A 50 -13.09 32.56 -39.73
C ASN A 50 -12.36 33.89 -39.95
N ARG A 51 -11.24 33.85 -40.68
CA ARG A 51 -10.42 35.02 -40.98
C ARG A 51 -10.01 35.01 -42.44
N THR A 52 -9.74 36.19 -42.98
CA THR A 52 -9.22 36.33 -44.34
C THR A 52 -7.76 36.74 -44.27
N ALA A 53 -6.90 35.98 -44.92
CA ALA A 53 -5.49 36.30 -45.10
C ALA A 53 -5.33 37.05 -46.43
N GLU A 54 -4.59 38.16 -46.42
CA GLU A 54 -4.35 38.97 -47.60
C GLU A 54 -2.84 39.08 -47.85
N ILE A 55 -2.42 38.79 -49.09
CA ILE A 55 -1.06 39.07 -49.56
C ILE A 55 -1.14 40.17 -50.61
N THR A 56 -0.40 41.25 -50.38
CA THR A 56 -0.21 42.35 -51.34
C THR A 56 1.23 42.32 -51.83
N VAL A 57 1.41 42.17 -53.15
CA VAL A 57 2.71 42.22 -53.80
C VAL A 57 2.79 43.50 -54.61
N GLU A 58 3.83 44.30 -54.37
CA GLU A 58 4.09 45.54 -55.09
C GLU A 58 5.38 45.42 -55.90
N MET A 59 5.29 45.77 -57.18
CA MET A 59 6.43 45.84 -58.08
C MET A 59 6.56 47.27 -58.59
N ARG A 60 7.79 47.79 -58.56
CA ARG A 60 8.11 49.15 -59.00
C ARG A 60 9.36 49.15 -59.86
N SER A 61 9.35 49.95 -60.92
CA SER A 61 10.57 50.21 -61.71
C SER A 61 11.53 51.10 -60.93
N THR A 62 12.82 50.74 -60.93
CA THR A 62 13.88 51.56 -60.33
C THR A 62 14.18 52.81 -61.16
N LEU A 63 14.00 52.73 -62.48
CA LEU A 63 14.22 53.83 -63.42
C LEU A 63 13.04 54.82 -63.44
N GLU A 64 11.82 54.33 -63.19
CA GLU A 64 10.60 55.14 -63.18
C GLU A 64 9.71 54.78 -61.98
N PRO A 65 9.98 55.37 -60.79
CA PRO A 65 9.29 55.01 -59.55
C PRO A 65 7.79 55.29 -59.52
N ASN A 66 7.27 56.04 -60.50
CA ASN A 66 5.84 56.38 -60.60
C ASN A 66 4.99 55.22 -61.10
N ILE A 67 5.60 54.21 -61.74
CA ILE A 67 4.88 53.04 -62.24
C ILE A 67 4.91 51.96 -61.17
N ILE A 68 3.74 51.68 -60.59
CA ILE A 68 3.55 50.66 -59.55
C ILE A 68 2.56 49.64 -60.08
N PHE A 69 2.94 48.37 -59.98
CA PHE A 69 2.06 47.24 -60.21
C PHE A 69 1.77 46.58 -58.88
N THR A 70 0.48 46.50 -58.52
CA THR A 70 0.04 45.86 -57.29
C THR A 70 -0.80 44.64 -57.63
N ASN A 71 -0.44 43.50 -57.05
CA ASN A 71 -1.26 42.29 -57.09
C ASN A 71 -1.74 41.97 -55.66
N ARG A 72 -3.05 41.75 -55.50
CA ARG A 72 -3.69 41.43 -54.24
C ARG A 72 -4.33 40.06 -54.36
N THR A 73 -3.98 39.16 -53.45
CA THR A 73 -4.56 37.81 -53.35
C THR A 73 -5.11 37.61 -51.94
N GLU A 74 -6.35 37.14 -51.87
CA GLU A 74 -7.06 36.87 -50.62
C GLU A 74 -7.30 35.37 -50.47
N TYR A 75 -7.20 34.88 -49.24
CA TYR A 75 -7.47 33.49 -48.89
C TYR A 75 -8.29 33.40 -47.61
N GLU A 76 -9.43 32.71 -47.68
CA GLU A 76 -10.28 32.50 -46.51
C GLU A 76 -9.72 31.34 -45.66
N ILE A 77 -9.35 31.66 -44.42
CA ILE A 77 -9.00 30.69 -43.39
C ILE A 77 -10.28 30.35 -42.65
N LEU A 78 -10.75 29.12 -42.85
CA LEU A 78 -11.88 28.57 -42.09
C LEU A 78 -11.44 28.27 -40.66
N ALA A 79 -12.33 28.52 -39.70
CA ALA A 79 -12.13 28.10 -38.34
C ALA A 79 -12.03 26.58 -38.30
N GLU A 80 -10.94 26.09 -37.71
CA GLU A 80 -10.82 24.67 -37.40
C GLU A 80 -11.50 24.51 -36.05
N TYR A 81 -12.80 24.19 -36.09
CA TYR A 81 -13.51 23.80 -34.89
C TYR A 81 -12.88 22.48 -34.45
N TRP A 82 -12.00 22.55 -33.46
CA TRP A 82 -11.74 21.38 -32.64
C TRP A 82 -13.12 20.96 -32.16
N PRO A 83 -13.62 19.76 -32.52
CA PRO A 83 -14.70 19.19 -31.75
C PRO A 83 -14.22 19.32 -30.32
N GLN A 84 -15.02 19.92 -29.43
CA GLN A 84 -14.69 19.84 -28.02
C GLN A 84 -14.42 18.37 -27.80
N GLU A 85 -13.17 18.06 -27.48
CA GLU A 85 -12.69 16.72 -27.13
C GLU A 85 -13.82 16.17 -26.29
N ASN A 86 -14.54 15.15 -26.80
CA ASN A 86 -15.82 14.73 -26.22
C ASN A 86 -15.59 14.63 -24.72
N ILE A 87 -15.99 15.67 -24.00
CA ILE A 87 -16.06 15.64 -22.57
C ILE A 87 -17.22 14.67 -22.49
N GLU A 88 -16.91 13.39 -22.27
CA GLU A 88 -17.91 12.40 -21.93
C GLU A 88 -18.80 13.15 -20.96
N GLU A 89 -20.03 13.46 -21.39
CA GLU A 89 -20.96 14.22 -20.55
C GLU A 89 -20.93 13.49 -19.23
N GLU A 90 -20.39 14.16 -18.21
CA GLU A 90 -20.01 13.55 -16.95
C GLU A 90 -21.20 12.72 -16.53
N SER A 91 -21.06 11.39 -16.59
CA SER A 91 -22.24 10.55 -16.49
C SER A 91 -22.87 10.88 -15.14
N GLU A 92 -24.20 10.96 -15.03
CA GLU A 92 -24.83 11.15 -13.72
C GLU A 92 -24.33 10.10 -12.70
N TRP A 93 -23.85 8.95 -13.19
CA TRP A 93 -23.14 7.93 -12.43
C TRP A 93 -21.71 8.31 -12.01
N ASP A 94 -20.93 8.96 -12.86
CA ASP A 94 -19.58 9.41 -12.55
C ASP A 94 -19.61 10.54 -11.53
N GLU A 95 -20.47 11.54 -11.72
CA GLU A 95 -20.71 12.61 -10.74
C GLU A 95 -21.17 12.04 -9.38
N PHE A 96 -22.02 11.01 -9.40
CA PHE A 96 -22.49 10.33 -8.20
C PHE A 96 -21.37 9.57 -7.48
N VAL A 97 -20.52 8.85 -8.22
CA VAL A 97 -19.38 8.12 -7.65
C VAL A 97 -18.37 9.10 -7.06
N GLU A 98 -18.05 10.18 -7.76
CA GLU A 98 -17.16 11.23 -7.26
C GLU A 98 -17.71 11.88 -5.99
N SER A 99 -19.02 12.15 -5.96
CA SER A 99 -19.71 12.67 -4.78
C SER A 99 -19.62 11.74 -3.57
N ILE A 100 -19.86 10.43 -3.78
CA ILE A 100 -19.70 9.42 -2.72
C ILE A 100 -18.25 9.34 -2.25
N GLN A 101 -17.29 9.34 -3.18
CA GLN A 101 -15.87 9.25 -2.85
C GLN A 101 -15.42 10.47 -2.03
N SER A 102 -15.83 11.67 -2.42
CA SER A 102 -15.58 12.90 -1.65
C SER A 102 -16.20 12.82 -0.26
N PHE A 103 -17.49 12.42 -0.18
CA PHE A 103 -18.16 12.27 1.12
C PHE A 103 -17.45 11.28 2.03
N TRP A 104 -17.05 10.12 1.48
CA TRP A 104 -16.34 9.11 2.25
C TRP A 104 -14.97 9.63 2.71
N ASN A 105 -14.20 10.28 1.84
CA ASN A 105 -12.91 10.85 2.21
C ASN A 105 -13.01 11.87 3.35
N ASP A 106 -14.01 12.76 3.30
CA ASP A 106 -14.20 13.81 4.30
C ASP A 106 -14.77 13.27 5.62
N TRP A 107 -15.65 12.27 5.57
CA TRP A 107 -16.38 11.78 6.75
C TRP A 107 -15.91 10.43 7.29
N ASN A 108 -14.95 9.76 6.64
CA ASN A 108 -14.49 8.42 7.02
C ASN A 108 -14.09 8.34 8.50
N GLN A 109 -13.30 9.28 8.98
CA GLN A 109 -12.82 9.28 10.37
C GLN A 109 -13.97 9.33 11.38
N ILE A 110 -14.99 10.15 11.09
CA ILE A 110 -16.18 10.30 11.94
C ILE A 110 -16.98 8.98 11.92
N LEU A 111 -17.22 8.41 10.73
CA LEU A 111 -17.95 7.15 10.59
C LEU A 111 -17.26 5.98 11.29
N ILE A 112 -15.94 5.83 11.13
CA ILE A 112 -15.16 4.81 11.84
C ILE A 112 -15.25 5.04 13.35
N SER A 113 -15.10 6.28 13.82
CA SER A 113 -15.19 6.57 15.26
C SER A 113 -16.54 6.17 15.86
N ILE A 114 -17.65 6.45 15.16
CA ILE A 114 -19.00 6.06 15.58
C ILE A 114 -19.11 4.55 15.68
N ILE A 115 -18.63 3.82 14.67
CA ILE A 115 -18.65 2.35 14.65
C ILE A 115 -17.83 1.79 15.83
N VAL A 116 -16.61 2.26 16.04
CA VAL A 116 -15.75 1.84 17.16
C VAL A 116 -16.42 2.12 18.50
N THR A 117 -17.06 3.28 18.64
CA THR A 117 -17.75 3.66 19.88
C THR A 117 -18.96 2.75 20.15
N MET A 118 -19.74 2.44 19.10
CA MET A 118 -20.88 1.53 19.19
C MET A 118 -20.44 0.11 19.56
N VAL A 119 -19.40 -0.42 18.90
CA VAL A 119 -18.85 -1.75 19.23
C VAL A 119 -18.29 -1.75 20.66
N GLY A 120 -17.55 -0.71 21.05
CA GLY A 120 -17.04 -0.55 22.40
C GLY A 120 -18.15 -0.54 23.46
N ALA A 121 -19.24 0.19 23.20
CA ALA A 121 -20.41 0.22 24.08
C ALA A 121 -21.08 -1.16 24.21
N VAL A 122 -21.23 -1.89 23.11
CA VAL A 122 -21.80 -3.25 23.11
C VAL A 122 -20.92 -4.22 23.90
N VAL A 123 -19.60 -4.19 23.69
CA VAL A 123 -18.64 -5.04 24.40
C VAL A 123 -18.63 -4.72 25.89
N LEU A 124 -18.60 -3.43 26.25
CA LEU A 124 -18.66 -2.97 27.65
C LEU A 124 -19.96 -3.45 28.32
N HIS A 125 -21.09 -3.24 27.67
CA HIS A 125 -22.40 -3.68 28.19
C HIS A 125 -22.42 -5.19 28.43
N ARG A 126 -21.94 -5.99 27.46
CA ARG A 126 -21.86 -7.44 27.61
C ARG A 126 -20.93 -7.85 28.75
N ALA A 127 -19.79 -7.18 28.90
CA ALA A 127 -18.84 -7.43 29.97
C ALA A 127 -19.42 -7.12 31.36
N VAL A 128 -20.17 -6.01 31.48
CA VAL A 128 -20.85 -5.63 32.73
C VAL A 128 -21.91 -6.66 33.11
N VAL A 129 -22.78 -7.03 32.17
CA VAL A 129 -23.82 -8.05 32.41
C VAL A 129 -23.19 -9.39 32.79
N TYR A 130 -22.10 -9.78 32.14
CA TYR A 130 -21.37 -10.99 32.48
C TYR A 130 -20.81 -10.94 33.91
N ARG A 131 -20.18 -9.82 34.30
CA ARG A 131 -19.66 -9.64 35.67
C ARG A 131 -20.78 -9.65 36.70
N GLN A 132 -21.87 -8.92 36.48
CA GLN A 132 -23.02 -8.91 37.39
C GLN A 132 -23.60 -10.31 37.63
N ARG A 133 -23.71 -11.13 36.58
CA ARG A 133 -24.18 -12.53 36.73
C ARG A 133 -23.21 -13.36 37.55
N ARG A 134 -21.92 -13.22 37.29
CA ARG A 134 -20.88 -13.98 38.00
C ARG A 134 -20.76 -13.55 39.46
N ASP A 135 -20.88 -12.26 39.73
CA ASP A 135 -20.85 -11.71 41.09
C ASP A 135 -22.10 -12.15 41.87
N ALA A 136 -23.28 -12.17 41.24
CA ALA A 136 -24.50 -12.73 41.86
C ALA A 136 -24.38 -14.23 42.16
N GLN A 137 -23.78 -15.02 41.27
CA GLN A 137 -23.49 -16.44 41.53
C GLN A 137 -22.48 -16.61 42.67
N TRP A 138 -21.48 -15.74 42.74
CA TRP A 138 -20.50 -15.74 43.82
C TRP A 138 -21.14 -15.37 45.16
N ASP A 139 -22.03 -14.39 45.18
CA ASP A 139 -22.80 -14.01 46.37
C ASP A 139 -23.72 -15.15 46.84
N GLU A 140 -24.34 -15.91 45.93
CA GLU A 140 -25.13 -17.10 46.26
C GLU A 140 -24.26 -18.25 46.81
N MET A 141 -23.07 -18.46 46.24
CA MET A 141 -22.08 -19.41 46.78
C MET A 141 -21.54 -18.98 48.15
N ILE A 142 -21.34 -17.68 48.37
CA ILE A 142 -20.94 -17.13 49.66
C ILE A 142 -22.09 -17.24 50.66
N ALA A 143 -23.34 -16.94 50.27
CA ALA A 143 -24.51 -17.04 51.14
C ALA A 143 -24.80 -18.49 51.55
N SER A 144 -24.65 -19.45 50.63
CA SER A 144 -24.76 -20.88 50.94
C SER A 144 -23.59 -21.41 51.77
N ARG A 145 -22.41 -20.76 51.71
CA ARG A 145 -21.26 -21.07 52.57
C ARG A 145 -21.30 -20.33 53.91
N HIS A 146 -22.01 -19.23 54.02
CA HIS A 146 -22.21 -18.50 55.28
C HIS A 146 -23.14 -19.31 56.19
N GLN A 147 -22.53 -20.13 57.03
CA GLN A 147 -23.12 -20.46 58.30
C GLN A 147 -23.22 -19.16 59.10
N GLU A 148 -24.41 -18.80 59.59
CA GLU A 148 -24.60 -17.63 60.45
C GLU A 148 -23.50 -17.61 61.54
N PRO A 149 -22.87 -16.46 61.82
CA PRO A 149 -21.80 -16.41 62.80
C PRO A 149 -22.30 -16.95 64.13
N GLU A 150 -21.73 -18.07 64.56
CA GLU A 150 -22.13 -18.78 65.78
C GLU A 150 -22.04 -17.81 66.96
N LYS A 151 -23.16 -17.59 67.64
CA LYS A 151 -23.16 -16.82 68.89
C LYS A 151 -22.28 -17.57 69.89
N VAL A 152 -21.59 -16.83 70.74
CA VAL A 152 -20.60 -17.36 71.71
C VAL A 152 -21.12 -18.54 72.56
N GLY A 153 -22.45 -18.69 72.71
CA GLY A 153 -23.09 -19.82 73.38
C GLY A 153 -23.18 -21.13 72.59
N ASP A 154 -23.24 -21.12 71.26
CA ASP A 154 -23.41 -22.34 70.43
C ASP A 154 -22.14 -23.20 70.41
N TRP A 155 -20.97 -22.58 70.58
CA TRP A 155 -19.68 -23.27 70.60
C TRP A 155 -19.55 -24.22 71.81
N MET A 156 -20.22 -23.89 72.93
CA MET A 156 -20.27 -24.76 74.11
C MET A 156 -21.16 -26.00 73.90
N GLY A 157 -22.16 -25.93 73.01
CA GLY A 157 -23.07 -27.04 72.74
C GLY A 157 -22.42 -28.20 71.97
N LYS A 158 -21.52 -27.89 71.04
CA LYS A 158 -20.88 -28.88 70.15
C LYS A 158 -19.98 -29.91 70.85
N PHE A 159 -19.53 -29.62 72.06
CA PHE A 159 -18.75 -30.58 72.87
C PHE A 159 -19.61 -31.48 73.76
N SER A 160 -20.91 -31.19 73.87
CA SER A 160 -21.84 -31.99 74.67
C SER A 160 -22.45 -33.17 73.89
N GLU A 161 -22.37 -33.15 72.56
CA GLU A 161 -23.02 -34.14 71.70
C GLU A 161 -22.03 -35.22 71.24
N LYS A 162 -22.03 -36.32 71.99
CA LYS A 162 -21.17 -37.49 71.77
C LYS A 162 -21.83 -38.45 70.78
N ASN A 163 -21.98 -38.09 69.52
CA ASN A 163 -22.20 -39.07 68.45
C ASN A 163 -21.94 -38.46 67.06
N VAL A 164 -20.93 -38.95 66.34
CA VAL A 164 -20.69 -38.62 64.93
C VAL A 164 -20.63 -39.93 64.16
N GLU A 165 -21.70 -40.26 63.45
CA GLU A 165 -21.70 -41.32 62.42
C GLU A 165 -21.00 -40.78 61.16
N MET A 166 -20.03 -41.53 60.64
CA MET A 166 -19.32 -41.25 59.39
C MET A 166 -20.27 -41.42 58.18
N PRO A 167 -20.23 -40.53 57.17
CA PRO A 167 -21.05 -40.68 55.97
C PRO A 167 -20.49 -41.77 55.05
N GLU A 168 -21.38 -42.62 54.54
CA GLU A 168 -21.09 -43.73 53.63
C GLU A 168 -20.79 -43.21 52.21
N VAL A 169 -19.67 -43.66 51.63
CA VAL A 169 -19.25 -43.32 50.25
C VAL A 169 -20.03 -44.19 49.26
N SER A 170 -20.82 -43.57 48.38
CA SER A 170 -21.50 -44.30 47.29
C SER A 170 -20.51 -44.75 46.20
N PRO A 171 -20.53 -46.02 45.75
CA PRO A 171 -19.67 -46.49 44.67
C PRO A 171 -20.17 -46.03 43.30
N SER A 172 -19.23 -45.71 42.39
CA SER A 172 -19.52 -45.40 40.99
C SER A 172 -19.93 -46.67 40.22
N PRO A 173 -20.71 -46.55 39.11
CA PRO A 173 -21.12 -47.71 38.33
C PRO A 173 -19.91 -48.42 37.72
N GLU A 174 -19.65 -49.65 38.13
CA GLU A 174 -18.64 -50.51 37.52
C GLU A 174 -19.19 -51.07 36.20
N MET A 175 -18.43 -50.92 35.12
CA MET A 175 -18.74 -51.49 33.82
C MET A 175 -17.60 -52.39 33.36
N ASP A 176 -17.95 -53.51 32.73
CA ASP A 176 -16.97 -54.46 32.19
C ASP A 176 -16.11 -53.82 31.09
N ALA A 177 -14.81 -54.10 31.10
CA ALA A 177 -13.84 -53.48 30.20
C ALA A 177 -14.14 -53.78 28.73
N ALA A 178 -14.65 -54.97 28.44
CA ALA A 178 -15.07 -55.36 27.09
C ALA A 178 -16.32 -54.58 26.63
N ALA A 179 -17.28 -54.36 27.54
CA ALA A 179 -18.45 -53.54 27.27
C ALA A 179 -18.07 -52.07 27.02
N PHE A 180 -17.06 -51.56 27.72
CA PHE A 180 -16.54 -50.21 27.51
C PHE A 180 -15.86 -50.06 26.15
N GLN A 181 -15.01 -51.01 25.76
CA GLN A 181 -14.35 -50.98 24.45
C GLN A 181 -15.37 -51.02 23.32
N LEU A 182 -16.37 -51.90 23.38
CA LEU A 182 -17.43 -51.95 22.38
C LEU A 182 -18.24 -50.65 22.31
N ALA A 183 -18.63 -50.08 23.46
CA ALA A 183 -19.35 -48.82 23.50
C ALA A 183 -18.52 -47.64 22.98
N PHE A 184 -17.20 -47.68 23.20
CA PHE A 184 -16.27 -46.68 22.70
C PHE A 184 -16.07 -46.80 21.19
N GLU A 185 -15.85 -48.01 20.67
CA GLU A 185 -15.70 -48.28 19.23
C GLU A 185 -16.97 -47.93 18.45
N MET A 186 -18.16 -48.29 18.97
CA MET A 186 -19.43 -47.92 18.34
C MET A 186 -19.64 -46.39 18.30
N ARG A 187 -19.07 -45.65 19.26
CA ARG A 187 -19.23 -44.20 19.36
C ARG A 187 -18.12 -43.44 18.64
N SER A 188 -16.94 -44.03 18.47
CA SER A 188 -15.82 -43.43 17.75
C SER A 188 -15.99 -43.64 16.26
N LYS A 189 -16.30 -42.59 15.51
CA LYS A 189 -16.19 -42.62 14.05
C LYS A 189 -14.72 -42.69 13.68
N SER A 190 -14.31 -43.69 12.87
CA SER A 190 -12.97 -43.73 12.29
C SER A 190 -12.73 -42.44 11.51
N LYS A 191 -11.62 -41.76 11.78
CA LYS A 191 -11.24 -40.50 11.15
C LYS A 191 -11.26 -40.69 9.64
N GLU A 192 -12.16 -40.00 8.93
CA GLU A 192 -12.14 -39.96 7.47
C GLU A 192 -10.77 -39.45 7.02
N GLU A 193 -10.14 -40.24 6.15
CA GLU A 193 -8.89 -39.88 5.50
C GLU A 193 -9.20 -38.72 4.57
N ARG A 194 -8.96 -37.50 5.06
CA ARG A 194 -9.13 -36.28 4.27
C ARG A 194 -8.16 -36.35 3.11
N SER A 195 -8.68 -36.15 1.90
CA SER A 195 -7.83 -35.94 0.72
C SER A 195 -6.86 -34.80 1.00
N ALA A 196 -5.58 -35.04 0.72
CA ALA A 196 -4.57 -33.99 0.78
C ALA A 196 -5.01 -32.79 -0.09
N PRO A 197 -4.71 -31.55 0.31
CA PRO A 197 -4.95 -30.39 -0.53
C PRO A 197 -4.27 -30.55 -1.90
N SER A 198 -4.84 -29.95 -2.94
CA SER A 198 -4.27 -29.98 -4.29
C SER A 198 -2.91 -29.30 -4.32
N ASP A 199 -2.04 -29.75 -5.22
CA ASP A 199 -0.66 -29.24 -5.37
C ASP A 199 -0.64 -27.71 -5.58
N ASP A 200 -1.56 -27.19 -6.41
CA ASP A 200 -1.73 -25.76 -6.64
C ASP A 200 -2.01 -24.95 -5.36
N VAL A 201 -2.74 -25.54 -4.40
CA VAL A 201 -3.05 -24.88 -3.12
C VAL A 201 -1.83 -24.92 -2.20
N MET A 202 -1.03 -25.97 -2.28
CA MET A 202 0.23 -26.09 -1.53
C MET A 202 1.27 -25.09 -2.06
N GLU A 203 1.39 -24.93 -3.39
CA GLU A 203 2.28 -23.96 -4.01
C GLU A 203 1.86 -22.51 -3.72
N ALA A 204 0.55 -22.22 -3.80
CA ALA A 204 0.02 -20.91 -3.41
C ALA A 204 0.23 -20.61 -1.92
N ALA A 205 0.08 -21.61 -1.05
CA ALA A 205 0.37 -21.45 0.37
C ALA A 205 1.86 -21.20 0.62
N HIS A 206 2.74 -21.91 -0.10
CA HIS A 206 4.19 -21.74 0.01
C HIS A 206 4.63 -20.32 -0.38
N THR A 207 4.12 -19.80 -1.49
CA THR A 207 4.42 -18.42 -1.92
C THR A 207 3.92 -17.38 -0.92
N VAL A 208 2.76 -17.59 -0.31
CA VAL A 208 2.25 -16.70 0.76
C VAL A 208 3.15 -16.77 2.00
N PHE A 209 3.59 -17.97 2.40
CA PHE A 209 4.52 -18.12 3.52
C PHE A 209 5.87 -17.46 3.24
N GLU A 210 6.47 -17.69 2.07
CA GLU A 210 7.73 -17.05 1.67
C GLU A 210 7.63 -15.53 1.69
N HIS A 211 6.54 -14.96 1.16
CA HIS A 211 6.33 -13.51 1.18
C HIS A 211 6.18 -12.95 2.61
N HIS A 212 5.50 -13.68 3.50
CA HIS A 212 5.34 -13.24 4.90
C HIS A 212 6.64 -13.39 5.71
N ASP A 213 7.39 -14.46 5.48
CA ASP A 213 8.69 -14.69 6.13
C ASP A 213 9.71 -13.64 5.67
N GLU A 214 9.80 -13.38 4.36
CA GLU A 214 10.67 -12.34 3.81
C GLU A 214 10.33 -10.95 4.38
N ARG A 215 9.04 -10.63 4.50
CA ARG A 215 8.61 -9.35 5.08
C ARG A 215 8.95 -9.24 6.56
N ALA A 216 8.77 -10.31 7.34
CA ALA A 216 9.11 -10.34 8.76
C ALA A 216 10.61 -10.18 8.99
N ASP A 217 11.44 -10.79 8.13
CA ASP A 217 12.89 -10.67 8.19
C ASP A 217 13.34 -9.24 7.89
N TYR A 218 12.80 -8.59 6.86
CA TYR A 218 13.12 -7.18 6.57
C TYR A 218 12.64 -6.23 7.66
N GLU A 219 11.45 -6.44 8.23
CA GLU A 219 10.93 -5.65 9.34
C GLU A 219 11.84 -5.77 10.59
N ALA A 220 12.33 -6.98 10.88
CA ALA A 220 13.29 -7.20 11.96
C ALA A 220 14.63 -6.50 11.69
N ILE A 221 15.13 -6.54 10.45
CA ILE A 221 16.36 -5.84 10.05
C ILE A 221 16.19 -4.32 10.16
N GLU A 222 15.07 -3.78 9.71
CA GLU A 222 14.77 -2.35 9.79
C GLU A 222 14.70 -1.89 11.26
N SER A 223 13.99 -2.62 12.10
CA SER A 223 13.93 -2.34 13.55
C SER A 223 15.31 -2.37 14.21
N LEU A 224 16.15 -3.36 13.88
CA LEU A 224 17.53 -3.42 14.39
C LEU A 224 18.41 -2.29 13.87
N THR A 225 18.16 -1.83 12.64
CA THR A 225 18.91 -0.74 12.03
C THR A 225 18.52 0.60 12.64
N ASP A 226 17.23 0.81 12.94
CA ASP A 226 16.74 2.00 13.63
C ASP A 226 17.35 2.12 15.03
N ASP A 227 17.35 1.02 15.80
CA ASP A 227 18.02 0.93 17.11
C ASP A 227 19.54 1.18 17.05
N LEU A 228 20.20 0.91 15.91
CA LEU A 228 21.63 1.15 15.70
C LEU A 228 21.94 2.56 15.18
N LEU A 229 20.97 3.22 14.54
CA LEU A 229 21.09 4.60 14.05
C LEU A 229 20.88 5.60 15.17
N ASP A 230 20.15 5.22 16.24
CA ASP A 230 20.08 6.02 17.45
C ASP A 230 21.45 5.99 18.14
N VAL A 231 22.05 7.16 18.31
CA VAL A 231 23.38 7.28 18.92
C VAL A 231 23.23 6.89 20.38
N SER A 232 23.62 5.66 20.73
CA SER A 232 23.51 5.16 22.09
C SER A 232 24.19 6.12 23.06
N GLU A 233 23.39 6.88 23.82
CA GLU A 233 23.91 7.68 24.92
C GLU A 233 24.57 6.72 25.93
N PRO A 234 25.70 7.10 26.54
CA PRO A 234 26.32 6.28 27.56
C PRO A 234 25.29 5.98 28.65
N HIS A 235 25.01 4.70 28.90
CA HIS A 235 24.17 4.27 30.02
C HIS A 235 24.57 5.05 31.29
N GLU A 236 23.62 5.54 32.10
CA GLU A 236 23.84 6.51 33.21
C GLU A 236 25.06 6.21 34.11
N ALA A 237 25.33 4.92 34.34
CA ALA A 237 26.51 4.43 35.07
C ALA A 237 27.89 4.78 34.45
N ASN A 238 27.93 5.18 33.18
CA ASN A 238 29.14 5.50 32.40
C ASN A 238 29.29 7.01 32.13
N GLU A 239 28.34 7.86 32.52
CA GLU A 239 28.41 9.32 32.33
C GLU A 239 29.62 9.97 33.01
N ALA A 240 30.07 9.38 34.13
CA ALA A 240 31.22 9.89 34.90
C ALA A 240 32.58 9.48 34.31
N LEU A 241 32.60 8.63 33.28
CA LEU A 241 33.82 8.14 32.66
C LEU A 241 34.15 9.03 31.46
N LEU A 242 35.37 9.58 31.43
CA LEU A 242 35.85 10.33 30.28
C LEU A 242 35.92 9.42 29.05
N PRO A 243 35.42 9.85 27.87
CA PRO A 243 35.56 9.09 26.64
C PRO A 243 37.04 8.79 26.39
N THR A 244 37.40 7.52 26.52
CA THR A 244 38.75 7.06 26.21
C THR A 244 38.78 6.71 24.73
N GLU A 245 39.70 7.28 23.96
CA GLU A 245 39.90 6.89 22.57
C GLU A 245 40.26 5.39 22.52
N THR A 246 39.30 4.59 22.10
CA THR A 246 39.49 3.17 21.83
C THR A 246 40.21 3.03 20.51
N TYR A 247 41.53 2.94 20.55
CA TYR A 247 42.27 2.34 19.46
C TYR A 247 41.75 0.91 19.26
N PRO A 248 41.40 0.48 18.03
CA PRO A 248 40.95 -0.87 17.76
C PRO A 248 42.13 -1.83 17.97
N SER A 249 42.34 -2.23 19.22
CA SER A 249 43.17 -3.36 19.56
C SER A 249 42.36 -4.60 19.19
N ARG A 250 42.70 -5.14 18.00
CA ARG A 250 42.23 -6.40 17.45
C ARG A 250 42.02 -7.42 18.56
N THR A 251 40.76 -7.73 18.87
CA THR A 251 40.43 -8.70 19.91
C THR A 251 40.97 -10.07 19.51
N ILE A 252 41.81 -10.67 20.36
CA ILE A 252 42.26 -12.05 20.18
C ILE A 252 41.13 -12.95 20.67
N ARG A 253 40.52 -13.70 19.74
CA ARG A 253 39.46 -14.67 20.07
C ARG A 253 40.08 -15.77 20.94
N HIS A 254 39.73 -15.83 22.22
CA HIS A 254 40.07 -16.99 23.04
C HIS A 254 39.23 -18.19 22.58
N PRO A 255 39.85 -19.35 22.31
CA PRO A 255 39.10 -20.54 21.91
C PRO A 255 38.13 -20.93 23.03
N ARG A 256 36.88 -21.22 22.64
CA ARG A 256 35.83 -21.69 23.54
C ARG A 256 36.32 -22.94 24.24
N LYS A 257 36.35 -22.93 25.58
CA LYS A 257 36.67 -24.11 26.39
C LYS A 257 35.64 -25.19 26.05
N GLU A 258 36.07 -26.23 25.36
CA GLU A 258 35.22 -27.40 25.09
C GLU A 258 34.79 -27.97 26.44
N SER A 259 33.48 -27.99 26.68
CA SER A 259 32.90 -28.78 27.76
C SER A 259 33.24 -30.24 27.47
N ALA A 260 33.89 -30.89 28.43
CA ALA A 260 34.28 -32.28 28.34
C ALA A 260 33.06 -33.13 27.94
N LYS A 261 33.15 -33.80 26.78
CA LYS A 261 32.24 -34.87 26.38
C LYS A 261 32.06 -35.82 27.57
N SER A 262 30.86 -35.85 28.13
CA SER A 262 30.48 -36.93 29.04
C SER A 262 30.52 -38.23 28.21
N LYS A 263 31.45 -39.11 28.59
CA LYS A 263 31.48 -40.49 28.12
C LYS A 263 30.22 -41.19 28.64
N SER A 264 29.17 -41.30 27.84
CA SER A 264 28.27 -42.45 27.97
C SER A 264 28.86 -43.59 27.16
N LYS A 265 29.11 -44.69 27.87
CA LYS A 265 29.53 -45.99 27.35
C LYS A 265 28.32 -46.58 26.61
N SER A 266 28.31 -46.58 25.29
CA SER A 266 27.64 -47.62 24.52
C SER A 266 28.74 -48.52 23.98
N ARG A 267 28.83 -49.71 24.57
CA ARG A 267 29.66 -50.80 24.05
C ARG A 267 28.88 -51.45 22.92
N ASP A 268 29.57 -51.64 21.81
CA ASP A 268 29.21 -52.42 20.65
C ASP A 268 28.62 -53.78 21.02
N ASP A 269 27.63 -54.19 20.23
CA ASP A 269 27.54 -55.53 19.63
C ASP A 269 26.99 -55.31 18.21
N ASP A 270 27.90 -55.18 17.24
CA ASP A 270 28.03 -56.03 16.03
C ASP A 270 26.71 -56.63 15.45
N ILE A 271 26.37 -56.63 14.15
CA ILE A 271 27.17 -56.77 12.94
C ILE A 271 26.25 -56.57 11.70
N ASP A 272 26.81 -55.87 10.71
CA ASP A 272 26.71 -55.92 9.24
C ASP A 272 25.49 -56.53 8.51
N LEU A 273 25.01 -55.80 7.49
CA LEU A 273 24.84 -56.32 6.13
C LEU A 273 24.61 -55.19 5.11
N ASP A 274 25.44 -55.22 4.06
CA ASP A 274 25.49 -54.33 2.90
C ASP A 274 24.19 -54.28 2.08
N LEU A 275 23.78 -53.07 1.66
CA LEU A 275 23.39 -52.66 0.28
C LEU A 275 22.88 -51.21 0.24
#